data_AF-A0A7S2ND61-F1
#
_entry.id   AF-A0A7S2ND61-F1
#
_cell.length_a   1.000
_cell.length_b   1.000
_cell.length_c   1.000
_cell.angle_alpha   90.00
_cell.angle_beta   90.00
_cell.angle_gamma   90.00
#
_symmetry.space_group_name_H-M   'P 1'
#
loop_
_entity.id
_entity.type
_entity.pdbx_description
1 polymer ?
#
loop_
_entity_poly.entity_id
_entity_poly.type
_entity_poly.pdbx_seq_one_letter_code
_entity_poly.pdbx_strand_id
1 'polypeptide(L)'
;VFLSILTSHFTQLYILGNQQSQQLNIVRRYLAHHGISKGLVLRVTRNAQHTMKMRQRATPEAAVGLLELVSEPLRIELHYEMYYPMLGLHSFFADYMKACPFVVRKICHGAMSTCTYSKDDTIFHFGEAASKMLIVRSGVLKYTWGNSVDHPVDETLSEGRWVSEPPLWTHWAHRGVLTASEDAVVFSIEAKSFQNIISLFEIAEFNPSEYASKYVRALNRVPADDLNDLPVKAPEGRRRPWGSMVSSITLRRQFTNVSLWSSEKSHEEVEEV
;
A
#
# COMPACT_ATOMS: atom_id res chain seq x y z
N VAL A 1 9.67 22.37 -45.31
CA VAL A 1 8.68 21.85 -44.33
C VAL A 1 9.22 20.64 -43.57
N PHE A 2 9.69 19.57 -44.23
CA PHE A 2 10.27 18.39 -43.53
C PHE A 2 11.49 18.68 -42.66
N LEU A 3 12.49 19.42 -43.19
CA LEU A 3 13.69 19.78 -42.45
C LEU A 3 13.38 20.61 -41.19
N SER A 4 12.49 21.61 -41.29
CA SER A 4 12.12 22.45 -40.14
C SER A 4 11.39 21.67 -39.04
N ILE A 5 10.60 20.65 -39.39
CA ILE A 5 9.94 19.76 -38.42
C ILE A 5 10.99 18.90 -37.70
N LEU A 6 11.94 18.32 -38.45
CA LEU A 6 13.03 17.52 -37.90
C LEU A 6 13.93 18.33 -36.96
N THR A 7 14.31 19.55 -37.35
CA THR A 7 15.11 20.44 -36.49
C THR A 7 14.34 20.86 -35.24
N SER A 8 13.04 21.14 -35.36
CA SER A 8 12.19 21.45 -34.21
C SER A 8 12.13 20.29 -33.22
N HIS A 9 11.90 19.06 -33.69
CA HIS A 9 11.91 17.86 -32.86
C HIS A 9 13.27 17.60 -32.20
N PHE A 10 14.37 17.73 -32.94
CA PHE A 10 15.72 17.60 -32.36
C PHE A 10 16.02 18.68 -31.33
N THR A 11 15.57 19.91 -31.56
CA THR A 11 15.72 21.02 -30.61
C THR A 11 14.91 20.75 -29.34
N GLN A 12 13.66 20.27 -29.47
CA GLN A 12 12.84 19.87 -28.34
C GLN A 12 13.48 18.71 -27.56
N LEU A 13 14.00 17.69 -28.23
CA LEU A 13 14.72 16.58 -27.59
C LEU A 13 15.99 17.05 -26.87
N TYR A 14 16.76 17.95 -27.49
CA TYR A 14 17.95 18.53 -26.89
C TYR A 14 17.61 19.37 -25.65
N ILE A 15 16.59 20.23 -25.73
CA ILE A 15 16.10 21.03 -24.61
C ILE A 15 15.66 20.13 -23.45
N LEU A 16 14.88 19.07 -23.73
CA LEU A 16 14.42 18.11 -22.73
C LEU A 16 15.59 17.39 -22.04
N GLY A 17 16.56 16.89 -22.80
CA GLY A 17 17.75 16.22 -22.23
C GLY A 17 18.64 17.17 -21.41
N ASN A 18 18.79 18.41 -21.87
CA ASN A 18 19.61 19.43 -21.20
C ASN A 18 18.97 19.90 -19.88
N GLN A 19 17.65 20.12 -19.86
CA GLN A 19 16.92 20.48 -18.63
C GLN A 19 17.09 19.44 -17.53
N GLN A 20 17.07 18.14 -17.87
CA GLN A 20 17.23 17.07 -16.89
C GLN A 20 18.63 17.06 -16.27
N SER A 21 19.66 17.22 -17.10
CA SER A 21 21.05 17.28 -16.64
C SER A 21 21.30 18.51 -15.76
N GLN A 22 20.69 19.64 -16.10
CA GLN A 22 20.76 20.87 -15.30
C GLN A 22 20.14 20.69 -13.91
N GLN A 23 18.95 20.08 -13.81
CA GLN A 23 18.28 19.83 -12.52
C GLN A 23 19.12 18.93 -11.61
N LEU A 24 19.72 17.86 -12.15
CA LEU A 24 20.60 16.98 -11.37
C LEU A 24 21.86 17.69 -10.87
N ASN A 25 22.43 18.60 -11.67
CA ASN A 25 23.57 19.40 -11.26
C ASN A 25 23.21 20.43 -10.19
N ILE A 26 21.98 20.94 -10.17
CA ILE A 26 21.47 21.80 -9.09
C ILE A 26 21.38 20.99 -7.78
N VAL A 27 20.75 19.81 -7.81
CA VAL A 27 20.65 18.93 -6.63
C VAL A 27 22.01 18.56 -6.07
N ARG A 28 22.96 18.15 -6.93
CA ARG A 28 24.33 17.81 -6.48
C ARG A 28 25.02 18.99 -5.79
N ARG A 29 24.91 20.20 -6.35
CA ARG A 29 25.49 21.41 -5.76
C ARG A 29 24.83 21.74 -4.41
N TYR A 30 23.50 21.66 -4.34
CA TYR A 30 22.76 21.87 -3.11
C TYR A 30 23.20 20.93 -1.99
N LEU A 31 23.30 19.62 -2.28
CA LEU A 31 23.68 18.63 -1.27
C LEU A 31 25.16 18.78 -0.85
N ALA A 32 26.05 19.11 -1.78
CA ALA A 32 27.46 19.36 -1.49
C ALA A 32 27.64 20.59 -0.58
N HIS A 33 26.89 21.67 -0.86
CA HIS A 33 26.91 22.89 -0.04
C HIS A 33 26.49 22.64 1.41
N HIS A 34 25.56 21.71 1.64
CA HIS A 34 25.08 21.35 2.97
C HIS A 34 25.91 20.24 3.65
N GLY A 35 27.06 19.86 3.08
CA GLY A 35 27.95 18.87 3.70
C GLY A 35 27.33 17.46 3.81
N ILE A 36 26.35 17.13 2.96
CA ILE A 36 25.66 15.84 3.01
C ILE A 36 26.63 14.70 2.66
N SER A 37 26.50 13.57 3.36
CA SER A 37 27.38 12.41 3.18
C SER A 37 27.39 11.91 1.73
N LYS A 38 28.56 11.50 1.23
CA LYS A 38 28.73 11.04 -0.17
C LYS A 38 27.77 9.90 -0.52
N GLY A 39 27.53 8.98 0.43
CA GLY A 39 26.58 7.88 0.25
C GLY A 39 25.14 8.37 0.02
N LEU A 40 24.67 9.34 0.81
CA LEU A 40 23.34 9.91 0.64
C LEU A 40 23.23 10.73 -0.66
N VAL A 41 24.27 11.48 -1.03
CA VAL A 41 24.32 12.22 -2.31
C VAL A 41 24.13 11.28 -3.51
N LEU A 42 24.81 10.13 -3.50
CA LEU A 42 24.69 9.14 -4.56
C LEU A 42 23.27 8.55 -4.61
N ARG A 43 22.70 8.16 -3.46
CA ARG A 43 21.34 7.61 -3.38
C ARG A 43 20.29 8.60 -3.87
N VAL A 44 20.35 9.86 -3.43
CA VAL A 44 19.43 10.92 -3.85
C VAL A 44 19.55 11.18 -5.35
N THR A 45 20.78 11.29 -5.88
CA THR A 45 21.01 11.53 -7.31
C THR A 45 20.48 10.36 -8.15
N ARG A 46 20.74 9.11 -7.73
CA ARG A 46 20.27 7.90 -8.41
C ARG A 46 18.74 7.82 -8.39
N ASN A 47 18.12 8.01 -7.22
CA ASN A 47 16.67 8.02 -7.07
C ASN A 47 16.03 9.12 -7.96
N ALA A 48 16.58 10.34 -7.96
CA ALA A 48 16.08 11.42 -8.82
C ALA A 48 16.18 11.05 -10.31
N GLN A 49 17.34 10.56 -10.77
CA GLN A 49 17.53 10.08 -12.14
C GLN A 49 16.55 8.98 -12.53
N HIS A 50 16.36 8.00 -11.63
CA HIS A 50 15.44 6.90 -11.82
C HIS A 50 14.00 7.39 -11.92
N THR A 51 13.56 8.24 -10.97
CA THR A 51 12.21 8.83 -10.97
C THR A 51 11.95 9.63 -12.24
N MET A 52 12.94 10.36 -12.75
CA MET A 52 12.83 11.09 -14.02
C MET A 52 12.69 10.15 -15.22
N LYS A 53 13.41 9.02 -15.25
CA LYS A 53 13.24 7.98 -16.28
C LYS A 53 11.89 7.27 -16.18
N MET A 54 11.44 6.97 -14.97
CA MET A 54 10.14 6.33 -14.75
C MET A 54 8.98 7.23 -15.14
N ARG A 55 9.06 8.54 -14.83
CA ARG A 55 8.06 9.53 -15.31
C ARG A 55 7.96 9.62 -16.84
N GLN A 56 9.02 9.31 -17.57
CA GLN A 56 8.97 9.23 -19.04
C GLN A 56 8.29 7.97 -19.55
N ARG A 57 8.33 6.88 -18.78
CA ARG A 57 7.73 5.58 -19.13
C ARG A 57 6.29 5.43 -18.66
N ALA A 58 5.98 5.99 -17.49
CA ALA A 58 4.68 5.91 -16.85
C ALA A 58 4.37 7.26 -16.19
N THR A 59 3.27 7.87 -16.60
CA THR A 59 2.79 9.12 -16.01
C THR A 59 2.13 8.81 -14.67
N PRO A 60 2.59 9.38 -13.54
CA PRO A 60 1.90 9.22 -12.27
C PRO A 60 0.51 9.85 -12.35
N GLU A 61 -0.46 9.26 -11.67
CA GLU A 61 -1.87 9.69 -11.70
C GLU A 61 -2.02 11.19 -11.41
N ALA A 62 -1.33 11.70 -10.39
CA ALA A 62 -1.31 13.11 -10.02
C ALA A 62 -0.74 14.06 -11.10
N ALA A 63 -0.02 13.55 -12.10
CA ALA A 63 0.43 14.33 -13.25
C ALA A 63 -0.57 14.30 -14.42
N VAL A 64 -1.60 13.47 -14.35
CA VAL A 64 -2.68 13.40 -15.34
C VAL A 64 -3.80 14.34 -14.91
N GLY A 65 -3.62 15.64 -15.13
CA GLY A 65 -4.61 16.66 -14.74
C GLY A 65 -6.01 16.46 -15.34
N LEU A 66 -6.12 15.73 -16.47
CA LEU A 66 -7.42 15.37 -17.05
C LEU A 66 -8.24 14.43 -16.18
N LEU A 67 -7.63 13.64 -15.28
CA LEU A 67 -8.38 12.76 -14.37
C LEU A 67 -9.26 13.55 -13.40
N GLU A 68 -8.90 14.80 -13.07
CA GLU A 68 -9.74 15.67 -12.25
C GLU A 68 -11.07 16.04 -12.94
N LEU A 69 -11.11 16.00 -14.28
CA LEU A 69 -12.32 16.25 -15.07
C LEU A 69 -13.18 14.99 -15.24
N VAL A 70 -12.65 13.81 -14.89
CA VAL A 70 -13.37 12.54 -15.00
C VAL A 70 -14.31 12.39 -13.80
N SER A 71 -15.56 11.98 -14.08
CA SER A 71 -16.57 11.80 -13.04
C SER A 71 -16.11 10.77 -11.98
N GLU A 72 -16.57 10.98 -10.74
CA GLU A 72 -16.26 10.09 -9.62
C GLU A 72 -16.57 8.60 -9.91
N PRO A 73 -17.73 8.23 -10.52
CA PRO A 73 -18.01 6.82 -10.83
C PRO A 73 -16.98 6.19 -11.79
N LEU A 74 -16.53 6.93 -12.82
CA LEU A 74 -15.54 6.43 -13.77
C LEU A 74 -14.15 6.30 -13.13
N ARG A 75 -13.78 7.20 -12.22
CA ARG A 75 -12.52 7.06 -11.45
C ARG A 75 -12.55 5.85 -10.51
N ILE A 76 -13.72 5.51 -9.96
CA ILE A 76 -13.89 4.30 -9.16
C ILE A 76 -13.68 3.04 -10.01
N GLU A 77 -14.27 2.99 -11.20
CA GLU A 77 -14.08 1.88 -12.14
C GLU A 77 -12.62 1.76 -12.60
N LEU A 78 -11.98 2.89 -12.93
CA LEU A 78 -10.56 2.94 -13.30
C LEU A 78 -9.67 2.37 -12.19
N HIS A 79 -9.81 2.85 -10.96
CA HIS A 79 -8.99 2.36 -9.84
C HIS A 79 -9.25 0.89 -9.56
N TYR A 80 -10.51 0.44 -9.69
CA TYR A 80 -10.81 -0.98 -9.59
C TYR A 80 -10.05 -1.79 -10.65
N GLU A 81 -10.13 -1.42 -11.93
CA GLU A 81 -9.41 -2.12 -13.01
C GLU A 81 -7.88 -2.11 -12.83
N MET A 82 -7.32 -1.03 -12.30
CA MET A 82 -5.89 -0.91 -12.05
C MET A 82 -5.42 -1.84 -10.92
N TYR A 83 -6.18 -1.95 -9.83
CA TYR A 83 -5.73 -2.63 -8.61
C TYR A 83 -6.21 -4.08 -8.47
N TYR A 84 -7.38 -4.44 -9.04
CA TYR A 84 -7.97 -5.76 -8.82
C TYR A 84 -7.09 -6.96 -9.22
N PRO A 85 -6.23 -6.93 -10.26
CA PRO A 85 -5.48 -8.13 -10.66
C PRO A 85 -4.48 -8.55 -9.58
N MET A 86 -3.86 -7.57 -8.91
CA MET A 86 -2.93 -7.82 -7.80
C MET A 86 -3.67 -8.03 -6.48
N LEU A 87 -4.71 -7.23 -6.21
CA LEU A 87 -5.50 -7.35 -4.99
C LEU A 87 -6.20 -8.71 -4.88
N GLY A 88 -6.67 -9.26 -6.00
CA GLY A 88 -7.32 -10.56 -6.09
C GLY A 88 -6.41 -11.77 -5.85
N LEU A 89 -5.08 -11.59 -5.75
CA LEU A 89 -4.15 -12.65 -5.34
C LEU A 89 -4.26 -12.94 -3.84
N HIS A 90 -4.71 -11.96 -3.06
CA HIS A 90 -4.94 -12.11 -1.64
C HIS A 90 -6.27 -12.81 -1.38
N SER A 91 -6.23 -13.92 -0.64
CA SER A 91 -7.40 -14.79 -0.41
C SER A 91 -8.64 -14.04 0.12
N PHE A 92 -8.47 -13.20 1.14
CA PHE A 92 -9.57 -12.38 1.69
C PHE A 92 -10.22 -11.49 0.62
N PHE A 93 -9.40 -10.77 -0.17
CA PHE A 93 -9.92 -9.83 -1.16
C PHE A 93 -10.53 -10.56 -2.35
N ALA A 94 -9.99 -11.72 -2.74
CA ALA A 94 -10.56 -12.57 -3.78
C ALA A 94 -11.99 -13.02 -3.43
N ASP A 95 -12.24 -13.40 -2.17
CA ASP A 95 -13.57 -13.77 -1.71
C ASP A 95 -14.46 -12.54 -1.52
N TYR A 96 -13.91 -11.43 -1.04
CA TYR A 96 -14.65 -10.18 -0.87
C TYR A 96 -15.12 -9.59 -2.21
N MET A 97 -14.32 -9.71 -3.27
CA MET A 97 -14.69 -9.30 -4.63
C MET A 97 -15.87 -10.10 -5.18
N LYS A 98 -15.95 -11.40 -4.87
CA LYS A 98 -17.06 -12.25 -5.34
C LYS A 98 -18.37 -11.91 -4.62
N ALA A 99 -18.30 -11.71 -3.30
CA ALA A 99 -19.49 -11.47 -2.50
C ALA A 99 -19.98 -10.01 -2.56
N CYS A 100 -19.05 -9.04 -2.56
CA CYS A 100 -19.39 -7.62 -2.45
C CYS A 100 -18.48 -6.75 -3.36
N PRO A 101 -18.56 -6.90 -4.70
CA PRO A 101 -17.67 -6.21 -5.64
C PRO A 101 -17.78 -4.67 -5.54
N PHE A 102 -18.95 -4.14 -5.17
CA PHE A 102 -19.18 -2.72 -5.00
C PHE A 102 -18.37 -2.12 -3.83
N VAL A 103 -18.15 -2.87 -2.75
CA VAL A 103 -17.31 -2.40 -1.63
C VAL A 103 -15.85 -2.43 -2.03
N VAL A 104 -15.41 -3.48 -2.73
CA VAL A 104 -14.02 -3.58 -3.19
C VAL A 104 -13.68 -2.46 -4.18
N ARG A 105 -14.60 -2.06 -5.06
CA ARG A 105 -14.44 -0.86 -5.89
C ARG A 105 -14.17 0.40 -5.07
N LYS A 106 -14.92 0.60 -3.97
CA LYS A 106 -14.69 1.72 -3.05
C LYS A 106 -13.33 1.62 -2.35
N ILE A 107 -12.90 0.43 -1.95
CA ILE A 107 -11.57 0.18 -1.36
C ILE A 107 -10.46 0.54 -2.36
N CYS A 108 -10.54 0.02 -3.59
CA CYS A 108 -9.58 0.34 -4.65
C CYS A 108 -9.49 1.84 -4.91
N HIS A 109 -10.61 2.55 -4.84
CA HIS A 109 -10.63 3.98 -5.09
C HIS A 109 -10.14 4.83 -3.90
N GLY A 110 -10.60 4.52 -2.68
CA GLY A 110 -10.45 5.40 -1.53
C GLY A 110 -9.38 4.99 -0.51
N ALA A 111 -8.91 3.74 -0.54
CA ALA A 111 -7.91 3.24 0.42
C ALA A 111 -6.61 2.77 -0.25
N MET A 112 -6.60 2.57 -1.58
CA MET A 112 -5.42 2.12 -2.29
C MET A 112 -4.65 3.25 -2.94
N SER A 113 -3.32 3.13 -2.97
CA SER A 113 -2.45 4.03 -3.70
C SER A 113 -1.22 3.32 -4.24
N THR A 114 -0.60 3.88 -5.28
CA THR A 114 0.64 3.37 -5.85
C THR A 114 1.84 4.10 -5.25
N CYS A 115 2.78 3.34 -4.68
CA CYS A 115 4.06 3.82 -4.16
C CYS A 115 5.21 3.31 -5.06
N THR A 116 6.26 4.11 -5.19
CA THR A 116 7.49 3.72 -5.90
C THR A 116 8.69 3.84 -4.98
N TYR A 117 9.50 2.80 -4.94
CA TYR A 117 10.71 2.74 -4.13
C TYR A 117 11.91 2.51 -5.04
N SER A 118 13.00 3.23 -4.80
CA SER A 118 14.26 2.97 -5.50
C SER A 118 15.02 1.88 -4.76
N LYS A 119 15.92 1.20 -5.48
CA LYS A 119 16.87 0.29 -4.85
C LYS A 119 17.54 0.93 -3.62
N ASP A 120 17.74 0.14 -2.58
CA ASP A 120 18.30 0.50 -1.27
C ASP A 120 17.44 1.48 -0.45
N ASP A 121 16.19 1.75 -0.83
CA ASP A 121 15.25 2.50 0.02
C ASP A 121 14.72 1.57 1.13
N THR A 122 14.67 2.11 2.35
CA THR A 122 14.00 1.45 3.47
C THR A 122 12.54 1.90 3.49
N ILE A 123 11.63 0.93 3.45
CA ILE A 123 10.19 1.15 3.33
C ILE A 123 9.55 1.31 4.70
N PHE A 124 9.96 0.47 5.66
CA PHE A 124 9.61 0.61 7.07
C PHE A 124 10.71 -0.01 7.94
N HIS A 125 10.76 0.42 9.20
CA HIS A 125 11.69 -0.09 10.20
C HIS A 125 11.01 -0.97 11.24
N PHE A 126 11.80 -1.82 11.90
CA PHE A 126 11.37 -2.56 13.07
C PHE A 126 10.85 -1.59 14.17
N GLY A 127 9.71 -1.93 14.77
CA GLY A 127 9.08 -1.17 15.85
C GLY A 127 8.27 0.06 15.40
N GLU A 128 8.34 0.44 14.13
CA GLU A 128 7.52 1.52 13.59
C GLU A 128 6.03 1.13 13.59
N ALA A 129 5.16 2.07 13.96
CA ALA A 129 3.72 1.86 13.93
C ALA A 129 3.26 1.64 12.48
N ALA A 130 2.65 0.49 12.23
CA ALA A 130 2.25 0.08 10.90
C ALA A 130 0.84 0.58 10.58
N SER A 131 0.67 1.21 9.43
CA SER A 131 -0.61 1.82 8.99
C SER A 131 -1.10 1.32 7.63
N LYS A 132 -0.30 0.47 6.95
CA LYS A 132 -0.57 0.05 5.58
C LYS A 132 -0.22 -1.41 5.37
N MET A 133 -0.98 -2.05 4.49
CA MET A 133 -0.61 -3.31 3.85
C MET A 133 -0.02 -3.02 2.48
N LEU A 134 1.00 -3.78 2.08
CA LEU A 134 1.74 -3.58 0.84
C LEU A 134 1.63 -4.82 -0.05
N ILE A 135 1.46 -4.62 -1.36
CA ILE A 135 1.43 -5.65 -2.40
C ILE A 135 2.43 -5.28 -3.49
N VAL A 136 3.36 -6.18 -3.80
CA VAL A 136 4.38 -5.94 -4.83
C VAL A 136 3.74 -6.03 -6.21
N ARG A 137 3.77 -4.94 -6.98
CA ARG A 137 3.32 -4.92 -8.38
C ARG A 137 4.47 -5.25 -9.33
N SER A 138 5.66 -4.71 -9.08
CA SER A 138 6.86 -5.01 -9.86
C SER A 138 8.12 -4.71 -9.04
N GLY A 139 9.23 -5.35 -9.40
CA GLY A 139 10.49 -5.25 -8.66
C GLY A 139 10.58 -6.24 -7.51
N VAL A 140 11.57 -6.03 -6.63
CA VAL A 140 11.91 -6.98 -5.57
C VAL A 140 12.12 -6.24 -4.25
N LEU A 141 11.40 -6.68 -3.22
CA LEU A 141 11.60 -6.23 -1.85
C LEU A 141 12.27 -7.33 -1.02
N LYS A 142 12.98 -6.93 0.02
CA LYS A 142 13.63 -7.80 0.99
C LYS A 142 13.13 -7.47 2.38
N TYR A 143 12.50 -8.44 3.01
CA TYR A 143 12.11 -8.39 4.41
C TYR A 143 13.16 -9.09 5.27
N THR A 144 13.52 -8.45 6.38
CA THR A 144 14.46 -8.97 7.36
C THR A 144 13.78 -8.95 8.72
N TRP A 145 13.61 -10.12 9.35
CA TRP A 145 12.92 -10.20 10.64
C TRP A 145 13.79 -9.65 11.79
N GLY A 146 13.16 -8.94 12.73
CA GLY A 146 13.82 -8.33 13.88
C GLY A 146 14.79 -7.19 13.49
N ASN A 147 15.79 -6.98 14.36
CA ASN A 147 16.96 -6.12 14.12
C ASN A 147 18.27 -6.92 14.17
N SER A 148 18.18 -8.25 14.02
CA SER A 148 19.29 -9.17 14.30
C SER A 148 20.36 -9.07 13.23
N VAL A 149 21.50 -8.48 13.60
CA VAL A 149 22.74 -8.47 12.82
C VAL A 149 23.31 -9.88 12.64
N ASP A 150 22.95 -10.81 13.54
CA ASP A 150 23.65 -12.08 13.68
C ASP A 150 23.09 -13.24 12.82
N HIS A 151 21.79 -13.27 12.53
CA HIS A 151 21.15 -14.29 11.67
C HIS A 151 19.87 -13.77 11.00
N PRO A 152 19.97 -12.97 9.93
CA PRO A 152 18.78 -12.46 9.26
C PRO A 152 18.09 -13.58 8.48
N VAL A 153 16.87 -13.95 8.91
CA VAL A 153 15.96 -14.70 8.05
C VAL A 153 15.44 -13.70 7.02
N ASP A 154 16.10 -13.68 5.88
CA ASP A 154 15.76 -12.82 4.75
C ASP A 154 14.67 -13.49 3.91
N GLU A 155 13.52 -12.84 3.74
CA GLU A 155 12.51 -13.25 2.76
C GLU A 155 12.44 -12.23 1.62
N THR A 156 12.53 -12.74 0.40
CA THR A 156 12.41 -11.94 -0.82
C THR A 156 10.96 -11.93 -1.29
N LEU A 157 10.40 -10.74 -1.51
CA LEU A 157 9.05 -10.52 -1.98
C LEU A 157 9.09 -10.02 -3.42
N SER A 158 8.55 -10.80 -4.34
CA SER A 158 8.38 -10.47 -5.76
C SER A 158 6.91 -10.15 -6.09
N GLU A 159 6.64 -9.83 -7.36
CA GLU A 159 5.30 -9.54 -7.89
C GLU A 159 4.22 -10.49 -7.36
N GLY A 160 3.11 -9.89 -6.91
CA GLY A 160 1.94 -10.59 -6.37
C GLY A 160 2.03 -10.99 -4.90
N ARG A 161 3.22 -10.92 -4.28
CA ARG A 161 3.39 -11.14 -2.83
C ARG A 161 3.00 -9.88 -2.05
N TRP A 162 2.54 -10.08 -0.82
CA TRP A 162 2.15 -9.00 0.09
C TRP A 162 2.85 -9.09 1.43
N VAL A 163 2.82 -8.00 2.20
CA VAL A 163 3.44 -7.87 3.52
C VAL A 163 2.68 -6.82 4.34
N SER A 164 2.76 -6.89 5.66
CA SER A 164 2.12 -5.97 6.60
C SER A 164 0.60 -5.94 6.49
N GLU A 165 -0.03 -7.12 6.44
CA GLU A 165 -1.50 -7.24 6.55
C GLU A 165 -2.10 -6.89 7.93
N PRO A 166 -1.46 -7.19 9.09
CA PRO A 166 -2.08 -6.99 10.40
C PRO A 166 -2.69 -5.61 10.70
N PRO A 167 -2.11 -4.47 10.26
CA PRO A 167 -2.70 -3.13 10.45
C PRO A 167 -4.15 -3.00 9.98
N LEU A 168 -4.58 -3.78 8.99
CA LEU A 168 -5.97 -3.75 8.52
C LEU A 168 -6.96 -4.21 9.59
N TRP A 169 -6.51 -5.01 10.57
CA TRP A 169 -7.35 -5.73 11.52
C TRP A 169 -7.10 -5.37 12.98
N THR A 170 -5.86 -4.97 13.33
CA THR A 170 -5.43 -4.71 14.70
C THR A 170 -4.30 -3.67 14.74
N HIS A 171 -4.04 -3.13 15.92
CA HIS A 171 -2.83 -2.33 16.15
C HIS A 171 -1.60 -3.19 15.93
N TRP A 172 -0.66 -2.67 15.14
CA TRP A 172 0.54 -3.39 14.76
C TRP A 172 1.75 -2.47 14.73
N ALA A 173 2.87 -3.00 15.20
CA ALA A 173 4.18 -2.42 15.00
C ALA A 173 4.97 -3.41 14.14
N HIS A 174 5.69 -2.89 13.14
CA HIS A 174 6.48 -3.70 12.24
C HIS A 174 7.48 -4.56 13.01
N ARG A 175 7.60 -5.82 12.62
CA ARG A 175 8.43 -6.83 13.29
C ARG A 175 9.75 -7.08 12.58
N GLY A 176 10.03 -6.29 11.54
CA GLY A 176 11.28 -6.35 10.79
C GLY A 176 11.53 -5.08 10.00
N VAL A 177 12.58 -5.12 9.18
CA VAL A 177 12.92 -4.05 8.24
C VAL A 177 12.59 -4.52 6.83
N LEU A 178 11.85 -3.70 6.08
CA LEU A 178 11.57 -3.92 4.67
C LEU A 178 12.37 -2.95 3.82
N THR A 179 13.11 -3.47 2.86
CA THR A 179 13.96 -2.69 1.95
C THR A 179 13.68 -3.06 0.50
N ALA A 180 13.93 -2.12 -0.41
CA ALA A 180 13.86 -2.38 -1.84
C ALA A 180 15.22 -2.90 -2.34
N SER A 181 15.27 -4.14 -2.81
CA SER A 181 16.48 -4.73 -3.42
C SER A 181 16.70 -4.23 -4.85
N GLU A 182 15.60 -3.90 -5.51
CA GLU A 182 15.54 -3.34 -6.85
C GLU A 182 14.53 -2.19 -6.85
N ASP A 183 14.49 -1.42 -7.94
CA ASP A 183 13.45 -0.43 -8.13
C ASP A 183 12.09 -1.14 -8.17
N ALA A 184 11.16 -0.72 -7.31
CA ALA A 184 9.91 -1.42 -7.07
C ALA A 184 8.70 -0.49 -7.18
N VAL A 185 7.61 -1.04 -7.71
CA VAL A 185 6.27 -0.42 -7.66
C VAL A 185 5.41 -1.28 -6.74
N VAL A 186 4.78 -0.64 -5.77
CA VAL A 186 4.06 -1.30 -4.69
C VAL A 186 2.69 -0.67 -4.58
N PHE A 187 1.65 -1.48 -4.50
CA PHE A 187 0.33 -1.01 -4.10
C PHE A 187 0.24 -1.02 -2.59
N SER A 188 -0.22 0.08 -2.01
CA SER A 188 -0.49 0.16 -0.57
C SER A 188 -1.98 0.25 -0.32
N ILE A 189 -2.44 -0.37 0.76
CA ILE A 189 -3.81 -0.27 1.29
C ILE A 189 -3.69 0.40 2.65
N GLU A 190 -4.25 1.59 2.79
CA GLU A 190 -4.23 2.33 4.05
C GLU A 190 -5.32 1.81 5.01
N ALA A 191 -4.91 1.42 6.21
CA ALA A 191 -5.74 0.69 7.15
C ALA A 191 -6.96 1.48 7.60
N LYS A 192 -6.80 2.76 7.95
CA LYS A 192 -7.90 3.59 8.46
C LYS A 192 -8.96 3.83 7.39
N SER A 193 -8.55 4.15 6.18
CA SER A 193 -9.42 4.37 5.02
C SER A 193 -10.14 3.08 4.65
N PHE A 194 -9.43 1.94 4.65
CA PHE A 194 -10.02 0.62 4.45
C PHE A 194 -11.11 0.34 5.50
N GLN A 195 -10.79 0.50 6.79
CA GLN A 195 -11.72 0.28 7.91
C GLN A 195 -12.95 1.18 7.83
N ASN A 196 -12.76 2.47 7.53
CA ASN A 196 -13.85 3.42 7.32
C ASN A 196 -14.77 2.94 6.19
N ILE A 197 -14.22 2.52 5.04
CA ILE A 197 -15.02 2.08 3.90
C ILE A 197 -15.83 0.82 4.24
N ILE A 198 -15.21 -0.20 4.85
CA ILE A 198 -15.93 -1.45 5.15
C ILE A 198 -17.00 -1.26 6.24
N SER A 199 -16.82 -0.29 7.14
CA SER A 199 -17.81 0.02 8.18
C SER A 199 -19.11 0.63 7.64
N LEU A 200 -19.10 1.17 6.43
CA LEU A 200 -20.30 1.77 5.81
C LEU A 200 -21.32 0.74 5.31
N PHE A 201 -20.97 -0.56 5.28
CA PHE A 201 -21.77 -1.61 4.66
C PHE A 201 -22.23 -2.66 5.68
N GLU A 202 -23.29 -2.34 6.44
CA GLU A 202 -23.82 -3.19 7.52
C GLU A 202 -24.59 -4.44 7.04
N ILE A 203 -25.13 -4.41 5.80
CA ILE A 203 -25.95 -5.49 5.22
C ILE A 203 -25.20 -6.21 4.08
N ALA A 204 -23.87 -6.26 4.15
CA ALA A 204 -23.08 -7.00 3.19
C ALA A 204 -23.19 -8.52 3.41
N GLU A 205 -23.29 -9.30 2.33
CA GLU A 205 -23.30 -10.79 2.40
C GLU A 205 -21.99 -11.35 3.00
N PHE A 206 -20.92 -10.57 2.94
CA PHE A 206 -19.62 -10.90 3.46
C PHE A 206 -19.24 -9.90 4.55
N ASN A 207 -18.99 -10.38 5.76
CA ASN A 207 -18.61 -9.56 6.91
C ASN A 207 -17.09 -9.63 7.15
N PRO A 208 -16.32 -8.57 6.86
CA PRO A 208 -14.87 -8.54 7.09
C PRO A 208 -14.45 -8.79 8.54
N SER A 209 -15.30 -8.46 9.52
CA SER A 209 -14.99 -8.67 10.94
C SER A 209 -14.84 -10.15 11.30
N GLU A 210 -15.51 -11.06 10.57
CA GLU A 210 -15.35 -12.49 10.79
C GLU A 210 -13.95 -12.96 10.37
N TYR A 211 -13.45 -12.45 9.23
CA TYR A 211 -12.08 -12.68 8.79
C TYR A 211 -11.08 -12.08 9.79
N ALA A 212 -11.25 -10.81 10.15
CA ALA A 212 -10.40 -10.11 11.11
C ALA A 212 -10.30 -10.88 12.44
N SER A 213 -11.43 -11.35 12.97
CA SER A 213 -11.46 -12.13 14.21
C SER A 213 -10.71 -13.46 14.11
N LYS A 214 -10.82 -14.16 12.97
CA LYS A 214 -10.07 -15.41 12.72
C LYS A 214 -8.57 -15.12 12.58
N TYR A 215 -8.22 -14.04 11.87
CA TYR A 215 -6.84 -13.61 11.65
C TYR A 215 -6.15 -13.25 12.97
N VAL A 216 -6.77 -12.40 13.80
CA VAL A 216 -6.24 -12.01 15.11
C VAL A 216 -6.15 -13.21 16.06
N ARG A 217 -7.12 -14.14 16.02
CA ARG A 217 -7.03 -15.40 16.78
C ARG A 217 -5.86 -16.27 16.32
N ALA A 218 -5.54 -16.30 15.04
CA ALA A 218 -4.38 -17.01 14.52
C ALA A 218 -3.08 -16.31 14.97
N LEU A 219 -3.00 -14.98 14.87
CA LEU A 219 -1.85 -14.20 15.36
C LEU A 219 -1.58 -14.44 16.85
N ASN A 220 -2.60 -14.44 17.70
CA ASN A 220 -2.44 -14.66 19.14
C ASN A 220 -1.96 -16.07 19.52
N ARG A 221 -1.91 -17.01 18.56
CA ARG A 221 -1.35 -18.36 18.76
C ARG A 221 0.11 -18.47 18.35
N VAL A 222 0.63 -17.49 17.62
CA VAL A 222 2.04 -17.45 17.20
C VAL A 222 2.88 -16.93 18.37
N PRO A 223 3.98 -17.60 18.75
CA PRO A 223 4.92 -17.08 19.75
C PRO A 223 5.41 -15.68 19.39
N ALA A 224 5.70 -14.86 20.40
CA ALA A 224 6.14 -13.48 20.18
C ALA A 224 7.40 -13.39 19.28
N ASP A 225 8.30 -14.36 19.41
CA ASP A 225 9.54 -14.45 18.64
C ASP A 225 9.34 -14.95 17.21
N ASP A 226 8.15 -15.46 16.86
CA ASP A 226 7.82 -15.90 15.50
C ASP A 226 6.90 -14.91 14.76
N LEU A 227 6.36 -13.91 15.48
CA LEU A 227 5.51 -12.88 14.88
C LEU A 227 6.31 -12.04 13.88
N ASN A 228 5.80 -11.96 12.66
CA ASN A 228 6.43 -11.24 11.56
C ASN A 228 5.38 -10.55 10.67
N ASP A 229 5.84 -9.71 9.74
CA ASP A 229 4.97 -8.95 8.83
C ASP A 229 4.57 -9.74 7.57
N LEU A 230 5.07 -10.97 7.40
CA LEU A 230 4.87 -11.77 6.19
C LEU A 230 3.50 -12.47 6.21
N PRO A 231 2.99 -12.91 5.04
CA PRO A 231 1.72 -13.60 4.98
C PRO A 231 1.71 -14.84 5.90
N VAL A 232 0.69 -14.94 6.75
CA VAL A 232 0.48 -16.14 7.56
C VAL A 232 0.36 -17.32 6.61
N LYS A 233 1.29 -18.28 6.70
CA LYS A 233 1.25 -19.49 5.88
C LYS A 233 -0.11 -20.15 6.12
N ALA A 234 -0.94 -20.20 5.08
CA ALA A 234 -2.14 -21.01 5.14
C ALA A 234 -1.70 -22.43 5.50
N PRO A 235 -2.31 -23.11 6.49
CA PRO A 235 -1.96 -24.48 6.77
C PRO A 235 -2.09 -25.27 5.48
N GLU A 236 -1.05 -26.04 5.12
CA GLU A 236 -1.07 -26.98 4.00
C GLU A 236 -2.17 -28.01 4.26
N GLY A 237 -3.40 -27.69 3.84
CA GLY A 237 -4.55 -28.43 4.32
C GLY A 237 -5.86 -27.72 4.05
N ARG A 238 -6.38 -27.96 2.85
CA ARG A 238 -7.73 -27.65 2.36
C ARG A 238 -7.95 -26.21 1.87
N ARG A 239 -7.70 -26.02 0.56
CA ARG A 239 -8.64 -25.24 -0.26
C ARG A 239 -10.00 -25.95 -0.20
N ARG A 240 -10.84 -25.63 0.78
CA ARG A 240 -12.29 -25.84 0.61
C ARG A 240 -12.82 -24.59 -0.09
N PRO A 241 -13.48 -24.72 -1.25
CA PRO A 241 -14.28 -23.62 -1.77
C PRO A 241 -15.30 -23.25 -0.71
N TRP A 242 -15.29 -21.99 -0.26
CA TRP A 242 -16.37 -21.47 0.57
C TRP A 242 -17.60 -21.34 -0.34
N GLY A 243 -18.35 -22.43 -0.47
CA GLY A 243 -19.48 -22.54 -1.39
C GLY A 243 -20.55 -23.53 -0.94
N SER A 244 -20.61 -23.87 0.36
CA SER A 244 -21.62 -24.81 0.88
C SER A 244 -21.96 -24.56 2.35
N MET A 245 -22.29 -23.31 2.69
CA MET A 245 -23.10 -23.05 3.88
C MET A 245 -23.92 -21.77 3.72
N VAL A 246 -24.72 -21.72 2.65
CA VAL A 246 -25.93 -20.88 2.68
C VAL A 246 -27.00 -21.74 3.33
N SER A 247 -27.07 -21.69 4.65
CA SER A 247 -28.22 -22.18 5.40
C SER A 247 -28.82 -20.98 6.13
N SER A 248 -29.81 -20.38 5.47
CA SER A 248 -30.99 -19.81 6.11
C SER A 248 -30.74 -18.77 7.21
N ILE A 249 -30.27 -17.57 6.85
CA ILE A 249 -30.49 -16.42 7.75
C ILE A 249 -31.90 -15.89 7.48
N THR A 250 -32.83 -16.38 8.29
CA THR A 250 -34.15 -15.81 8.44
C THR A 250 -33.99 -14.36 8.91
N LEU A 251 -34.55 -13.42 8.13
CA LEU A 251 -34.76 -12.04 8.54
C LEU A 251 -35.51 -12.02 9.89
N ARG A 252 -34.78 -11.81 10.98
CA ARG A 252 -35.36 -11.30 12.24
C ARG A 252 -34.86 -9.89 12.46
N ARG A 253 -35.75 -8.95 12.15
CA ARG A 253 -35.77 -7.63 12.78
C ARG A 253 -35.66 -7.81 14.29
N GLN A 254 -34.66 -7.18 14.90
CA GLN A 254 -34.77 -6.68 16.26
C GLN A 254 -33.86 -5.45 16.41
N PHE A 255 -34.52 -4.30 16.52
CA PHE A 255 -33.91 -3.11 17.08
C PHE A 255 -33.47 -3.42 18.51
N THR A 256 -32.17 -3.42 18.76
CA THR A 256 -31.62 -3.21 20.11
C THR A 256 -30.33 -2.41 20.00
N ASN A 257 -30.38 -1.18 20.51
CA ASN A 257 -29.23 -0.34 20.82
C ASN A 257 -28.16 -1.14 21.56
N VAL A 258 -26.91 -1.11 21.08
CA VAL A 258 -25.73 -1.31 21.93
C VAL A 258 -24.66 -0.30 21.48
N SER A 259 -24.62 0.80 22.21
CA SER A 259 -23.49 1.71 22.31
C SER A 259 -22.28 0.96 22.88
N LEU A 260 -21.22 0.84 22.10
CA LEU A 260 -19.86 0.58 22.55
C LEU A 260 -18.93 1.33 21.59
N TRP A 261 -17.87 1.93 22.11
CA TRP A 261 -17.00 2.98 21.53
C TRP A 261 -17.36 4.42 21.95
N SER A 262 -17.29 4.69 23.25
CA SER A 262 -16.68 5.93 23.77
C SER A 262 -16.48 5.85 25.29
N SER A 263 -15.27 5.46 25.70
CA SER A 263 -14.58 5.96 26.89
C SER A 263 -13.16 6.26 26.36
N GLU A 264 -12.51 7.40 26.56
CA GLU A 264 -12.49 8.35 27.65
C GLU A 264 -12.19 9.75 27.09
N LYS A 265 -12.86 10.78 27.62
CA LYS A 265 -12.30 12.13 27.70
C LYS A 265 -12.60 12.67 29.08
N SER A 266 -11.61 12.62 29.96
CA SER A 266 -11.55 13.37 31.20
C SER A 266 -10.41 14.38 31.10
N HIS A 267 -10.71 15.61 31.54
CA HIS A 267 -9.84 16.75 31.84
C HIS A 267 -9.47 17.73 30.71
N GLU A 268 -10.13 18.89 30.71
CA GLU A 268 -9.56 20.25 30.90
C GLU A 268 -10.74 21.23 31.02
N GLU A 269 -11.00 21.74 32.23
CA GLU A 269 -10.80 23.15 32.62
C GLU A 269 -11.77 24.15 31.96
N VAL A 270 -12.73 24.66 32.74
CA VAL A 270 -13.29 26.01 32.58
C VAL A 270 -13.59 26.58 33.97
N GLU A 271 -12.69 27.43 34.46
CA GLU A 271 -13.05 28.63 35.22
C GLU A 271 -13.65 29.64 34.22
N GLU A 272 -14.82 30.21 34.51
CA GLU A 272 -15.09 31.66 34.53
C GLU A 272 -16.59 31.97 34.72
N VAL A 273 -16.81 32.94 35.63
CA VAL A 273 -18.02 33.69 36.03
C VAL A 273 -18.99 33.03 37.03
#